data_AF-A0A7X6CKQ6-F1
#
_entry.id   AF-A0A7X6CKQ6-F1
#
_cell.length_a   1.000
_cell.length_b   1.000
_cell.length_c   1.000
_cell.angle_alpha   90.00
_cell.angle_beta   90.00
_cell.angle_gamma   90.00
#
_symmetry.space_group_name_H-M   'P 1'
#
loop_
_entity.id
_entity.type
_entity.pdbx_description
1 polymer ?
#
loop_
_entity_poly.entity_id
_entity_poly.type
_entity_poly.pdbx_seq_one_letter_code
_entity_poly.pdbx_strand_id
1 'polypeptide(L)' 'MPYTDDDGRLNNFAREPKMYQAEPPNKDQQRNYIFLGIAGAVLVIFLVVVASAV' A
#
# COMPACT_ATOMS: atom_id res chain seq x y z
N MET A 1 -10.36 33.13 6.49
CA MET A 1 -11.55 32.31 6.85
C MET A 1 -11.35 30.93 6.23
N PRO A 2 -12.00 29.83 6.67
CA PRO A 2 -11.67 28.47 6.21
C PRO A 2 -11.86 28.21 4.70
N TYR A 3 -12.44 29.16 3.96
CA TYR A 3 -12.71 29.09 2.52
C TYR A 3 -12.08 30.26 1.76
N THR A 4 -11.19 31.00 2.39
CA THR A 4 -10.50 32.15 1.78
C THR A 4 -9.09 31.71 1.40
N ASP A 5 -8.64 32.02 0.19
CA ASP A 5 -7.25 31.85 -0.22
C ASP A 5 -6.32 32.87 0.48
N ASP A 6 -5.01 32.71 0.26
CA ASP A 6 -3.97 33.55 0.88
C ASP A 6 -4.05 35.02 0.42
N ASP A 7 -4.75 35.29 -0.70
CA ASP A 7 -5.01 36.60 -1.27
C ASP A 7 -6.36 37.20 -0.81
N GLY A 8 -7.10 36.52 0.07
CA GLY A 8 -8.35 37.04 0.62
C GLY A 8 -9.61 36.76 -0.23
N ARG A 9 -9.52 35.95 -1.28
CA ARG A 9 -10.63 35.59 -2.19
C ARG A 9 -11.22 34.23 -1.85
N LEU A 10 -12.41 33.91 -2.37
CA LEU A 10 -13.01 32.59 -2.20
C LEU A 10 -12.14 31.52 -2.89
N ASN A 11 -11.69 30.53 -2.14
CA ASN A 11 -10.91 29.42 -2.66
C ASN A 11 -11.82 28.40 -3.35
N ASN A 12 -11.75 28.33 -4.68
CA ASN A 12 -12.48 27.36 -5.52
C ASN A 12 -11.66 26.11 -5.87
N PHE A 13 -10.47 25.93 -5.29
CA PHE A 13 -9.66 24.73 -5.48
C PHE A 13 -10.06 23.62 -4.49
N ALA A 14 -9.88 22.37 -4.93
CA ALA A 14 -10.02 21.23 -4.05
C ALA A 14 -9.00 21.33 -2.90
N ARG A 15 -9.44 20.99 -1.69
CA ARG A 15 -8.58 20.99 -0.51
C ARG A 15 -7.57 19.86 -0.66
N GLU A 16 -6.28 20.17 -0.65
CA GLU A 16 -5.24 19.15 -0.72
C GLU A 16 -5.35 18.21 0.48
N PRO A 17 -5.35 16.88 0.25
CA PRO A 17 -5.32 15.93 1.35
C PRO A 17 -4.01 16.07 2.11
N LYS A 18 -4.05 15.86 3.43
CA LYS A 18 -2.82 15.77 4.21
C LYS A 18 -1.99 14.61 3.69
N MET A 19 -0.82 14.93 3.13
CA MET A 19 0.15 13.93 2.71
C MET A 19 0.72 13.24 3.95
N TYR A 20 0.64 11.91 3.99
CA TYR A 20 1.30 11.08 4.99
C TYR A 20 2.51 10.40 4.36
N GLN A 21 3.60 10.33 5.12
CA GLN A 21 4.79 9.61 4.66
C GLN A 21 4.63 8.11 4.91
N ALA A 22 5.21 7.30 4.04
CA ALA A 22 5.30 5.87 4.27
C ALA A 22 6.30 5.60 5.40
N GLU A 23 5.87 4.86 6.41
CA GLU A 23 6.76 4.37 7.47
C GLU A 23 7.42 3.05 7.03
N PRO A 24 8.69 2.82 7.40
CA PRO A 24 9.32 1.53 7.17
C PRO A 24 8.58 0.44 7.96
N PRO A 25 8.54 -0.81 7.45
CA PRO A 25 7.83 -1.88 8.13
C PRO A 25 8.46 -2.19 9.48
N ASN A 26 7.62 -2.34 10.50
CA ASN A 26 8.03 -2.79 11.82
C ASN A 26 8.40 -4.30 11.82
N LYS A 27 8.92 -4.80 12.95
CA LYS A 27 9.42 -6.18 13.06
C LYS A 27 8.33 -7.23 12.76
N ASP A 28 7.10 -6.99 13.19
CA ASP A 28 5.99 -7.91 12.95
C ASP A 28 5.57 -7.91 11.47
N GLN A 29 5.55 -6.74 10.84
CA GLN A 29 5.29 -6.61 9.40
C GLN A 29 6.37 -7.31 8.58
N GLN A 30 7.65 -7.14 8.91
CA GLN A 30 8.75 -7.84 8.25
C GLN A 30 8.60 -9.36 8.35
N ARG A 31 8.27 -9.87 9.54
CA ARG A 31 8.04 -11.31 9.74
C ARG A 31 6.84 -11.81 8.91
N ASN A 32 5.75 -11.06 8.88
CA ASN A 32 4.57 -11.40 8.09
C ASN A 32 4.87 -11.40 6.59
N TYR A 33 5.70 -10.48 6.10
CA TYR A 33 6.12 -10.46 4.70
C TYR A 33 6.93 -11.70 4.31
N ILE A 34 7.78 -12.21 5.21
CA ILE A 34 8.50 -13.47 5.00
C ILE A 34 7.50 -14.62 4.86
N PHE A 35 6.51 -14.72 5.75
CA PHE A 35 5.50 -15.76 5.66
C PHE A 35 4.65 -15.66 4.38
N LEU A 36 4.25 -14.45 3.98
CA LEU A 36 3.51 -14.23 2.74
C LEU A 36 4.35 -14.61 1.51
N GLY A 37 5.65 -14.27 1.51
CA GLY A 37 6.57 -14.66 0.44
C GLY A 37 6.70 -16.18 0.33
N ILE A 38 6.85 -16.88 1.45
CA ILE A 38 6.92 -18.35 1.49
C ILE A 38 5.61 -18.96 1.00
N ALA A 39 4.46 -18.49 1.52
CA ALA A 39 3.15 -19.01 1.12
C ALA A 39 2.90 -18.81 -0.38
N GLY A 40 3.26 -17.64 -0.92
CA GLY A 40 3.17 -17.35 -2.35
C GLY A 40 4.08 -18.26 -3.19
N ALA A 41 5.33 -18.46 -2.79
CA ALA A 41 6.26 -19.34 -3.49
C ALA A 41 5.78 -20.80 -3.50
N VAL A 42 5.32 -21.30 -2.35
CA VAL A 42 4.75 -22.65 -2.22
C VAL A 42 3.54 -22.81 -3.12
N LEU A 43 2.64 -21.82 -3.15
CA LEU A 43 1.47 -21.84 -4.02
C LEU A 43 1.87 -21.92 -5.50
N VAL A 44 2.82 -21.09 -5.94
CA VAL A 44 3.29 -21.09 -7.34
C VAL A 44 3.92 -22.43 -7.71
N ILE A 45 4.81 -22.96 -6.87
CA ILE A 45 5.44 -24.27 -7.10
C ILE A 45 4.36 -25.36 -7.18
N PHE A 46 3.41 -25.35 -6.25
CA PHE A 46 2.30 -26.31 -6.23
C PHE A 46 1.48 -26.25 -7.52
N LEU A 47 1.11 -25.05 -7.98
CA LEU A 47 0.34 -24.89 -9.22
C LEU A 47 1.11 -25.41 -10.45
N VAL A 48 2.42 -25.15 -10.54
CA VAL A 48 3.25 -25.67 -11.63
C VAL A 48 3.30 -27.20 -11.62
N VAL A 49 3.42 -27.81 -10.44
CA VAL A 49 3.43 -29.27 -10.29
C VAL A 49 2.07 -29.87 -10.68
N VAL A 50 0.96 -29.25 -10.26
CA VAL A 50 -0.37 -29.73 -10.65
C VAL A 50 -0.58 -29.61 -12.16
N ALA A 51 -0.16 -28.48 -12.75
CA ALA A 51 -0.29 -28.23 -14.18
C ALA A 51 0.56 -29.18 -15.04
N SER A 52 1.71 -29.65 -14.55
CA SER A 52 2.54 -30.62 -15.27
C SER A 52 2.12 -32.08 -15.06
N ALA A 53 1.25 -32.35 -14.08
CA ALA A 53 0.80 -33.70 -13.73
C ALA A 53 -0.50 -34.13 -14.43
N VAL A 54 -1.25 -33.18 -15.00
CA VAL A 54 -2.52 -33.39 -15.75
C VAL A 54 -2.27 -33.22 -17.24
#